data_AF-A0A661BBD5-F1
#
_entry.id   AF-A0A661BBD5-F1
#
_cell.length_a   1.000
_cell.length_b   1.000
_cell.length_c   1.000
_cell.angle_alpha   90.00
_cell.angle_beta   90.00
_cell.angle_gamma   90.00
#
_symmetry.space_group_name_H-M   'P 1'
#
loop_
_entity.id
_entity.type
_entity.pdbx_description
1 polymer ?
#
loop_
_entity_poly.entity_id
_entity_poly.type
_entity_poly.pdbx_seq_one_letter_code
_entity_poly.pdbx_strand_id
1 'polypeptide(L)'
;MNSMQKPHWLRNKLTSSEHLGKVRQTLDNMGVHTVCSEAKCPNRNHCYSLGQATFLIMGDTCTRNCKFCAIHSGDIEKLDPNEPTRVAQVVKELKLKYAVITSVTRDDIPDGGANHFAETICRIRELSPDTGIEILVPDFLGDEKALSTVLDESPDVFNHNVETIPRLYD
;
A
#
# COMPACT_ATOMS: atom_id res chain seq x y z
N MET A 1 -26.29 -3.32 -17.39
CA MET A 1 -26.08 -2.92 -15.98
C MET A 1 -26.38 -1.43 -15.87
N ASN A 2 -27.39 -1.06 -15.07
CA ASN A 2 -27.70 0.35 -14.81
C ASN A 2 -26.52 0.98 -14.06
N SER A 3 -25.67 1.71 -14.78
CA SER A 3 -24.64 2.53 -14.16
C SER A 3 -25.35 3.66 -13.43
N MET A 4 -25.45 3.56 -12.11
CA MET A 4 -25.88 4.69 -11.28
C MET A 4 -24.86 5.81 -11.49
N GLN A 5 -25.32 6.91 -12.08
CA GLN A 5 -24.46 8.04 -12.35
C GLN A 5 -23.90 8.57 -11.03
N LYS A 6 -22.57 8.75 -10.95
CA LYS A 6 -21.95 9.31 -9.75
C LYS A 6 -22.57 10.69 -9.44
N PRO A 7 -23.06 10.91 -8.21
CA PRO A 7 -23.53 12.22 -7.78
C PRO A 7 -22.50 13.32 -8.01
N HIS A 8 -22.97 14.56 -8.21
CA HIS A 8 -22.11 15.70 -8.53
C HIS A 8 -20.98 15.90 -7.49
N TRP A 9 -21.29 15.74 -6.21
CA TRP A 9 -20.31 15.93 -5.12
C TRP A 9 -19.22 14.85 -5.05
N LEU A 10 -19.37 13.71 -5.74
CA LEU A 10 -18.34 12.66 -5.84
C LEU A 10 -17.45 12.81 -7.08
N ARG A 11 -17.65 13.85 -7.89
CA ARG A 11 -16.86 14.08 -9.11
C ARG A 11 -15.67 14.99 -8.78
N ASN A 12 -14.47 14.45 -8.93
CA ASN A 12 -13.25 15.22 -8.76
C ASN A 12 -12.87 15.96 -10.04
N LYS A 13 -12.36 17.19 -9.92
CA LYS A 13 -11.71 17.87 -11.04
C LYS A 13 -10.30 17.31 -11.18
N LEU A 14 -10.03 16.61 -12.28
CA LEU A 14 -8.69 16.12 -12.59
C LEU A 14 -7.78 17.31 -12.91
N THR A 15 -6.98 17.74 -11.95
CA THR A 15 -5.85 18.65 -12.20
C THR A 15 -4.67 17.78 -12.62
N SER A 16 -4.28 17.84 -13.91
CA SER A 16 -2.99 17.29 -14.33
C SER A 16 -1.89 18.31 -14.01
N SER A 17 -0.79 17.83 -13.46
CA SER A 17 0.46 18.57 -13.34
C SER A 17 1.58 17.68 -13.83
N GLU A 18 2.58 18.27 -14.50
CA GLU A 18 3.74 17.54 -15.05
C GLU A 18 4.48 16.72 -13.98
N HIS A 19 4.44 17.20 -12.72
CA HIS A 19 5.06 16.53 -11.59
C HIS A 19 4.50 15.11 -11.33
N LEU A 20 3.25 14.84 -11.72
CA LEU A 20 2.61 13.54 -11.58
C LEU A 20 3.12 12.51 -12.60
N GLY A 21 3.58 12.96 -13.77
CA GLY A 21 4.19 12.11 -14.77
C GLY A 21 5.47 11.49 -14.24
N LYS A 22 6.30 12.30 -13.55
CA LYS A 22 7.54 11.83 -12.92
C LYS A 22 7.28 10.75 -11.87
N VAL A 23 6.31 10.97 -10.96
CA VAL A 23 5.99 9.98 -9.91
C VAL A 23 5.60 8.64 -10.52
N ARG A 24 4.72 8.64 -11.53
CA ARG A 24 4.30 7.41 -12.21
C ARG A 24 5.48 6.72 -12.89
N GLN A 25 6.29 7.48 -13.63
CA GLN A 25 7.44 6.93 -14.33
C GLN A 25 8.46 6.30 -13.36
N THR A 26 8.73 6.94 -12.22
CA THR A 26 9.61 6.37 -11.19
C THR A 26 9.04 5.07 -10.62
N LEU A 27 7.73 5.03 -10.31
CA LEU A 27 7.07 3.81 -9.82
C LEU A 27 7.16 2.66 -10.83
N ASP A 28 6.83 2.93 -12.09
CA ASP A 28 6.85 1.95 -13.18
C ASP A 28 8.28 1.43 -13.43
N ASN A 29 9.27 2.32 -13.46
CA ASN A 29 10.68 1.96 -13.68
C ASN A 29 11.25 1.08 -12.56
N MET A 30 10.76 1.26 -11.33
CA MET A 30 11.23 0.53 -10.15
C MET A 30 10.44 -0.76 -9.89
N GLY A 31 9.40 -1.04 -10.68
CA GLY A 31 8.55 -2.21 -10.52
C GLY A 31 7.93 -2.28 -9.12
N VAL A 32 7.40 -1.15 -8.65
CA VAL A 32 6.76 -1.05 -7.33
C VAL A 32 5.28 -0.73 -7.50
N HIS A 33 4.42 -1.54 -6.88
CA HIS A 33 2.97 -1.34 -6.93
C HIS A 33 2.51 -0.30 -5.90
N THR A 34 1.40 0.38 -6.22
CA THR A 34 0.74 1.31 -5.30
C THR A 34 -0.76 1.11 -5.34
N VAL A 35 -1.42 1.16 -4.18
CA VAL A 35 -2.90 1.19 -4.12
C VAL A 35 -3.44 2.41 -4.86
N CYS A 36 -2.67 3.49 -4.89
CA CYS A 36 -2.99 4.70 -5.67
C CYS A 36 -3.27 4.39 -7.15
N SER A 37 -2.50 3.48 -7.74
CA SER A 37 -2.66 3.03 -9.13
C SER A 37 -3.65 1.88 -9.25
N GLU A 38 -3.48 0.80 -8.47
CA GLU A 38 -4.30 -0.42 -8.59
C GLU A 38 -5.78 -0.16 -8.30
N ALA A 39 -6.08 0.62 -7.25
CA ALA A 39 -7.46 0.99 -6.92
C ALA A 39 -7.99 2.19 -7.72
N LYS A 40 -7.23 2.71 -8.70
CA LYS A 40 -7.58 3.88 -9.53
C LYS A 40 -8.01 5.08 -8.69
N CYS A 41 -7.27 5.35 -7.61
CA CYS A 41 -7.64 6.31 -6.59
C CYS A 41 -7.85 7.73 -7.19
N PRO A 42 -9.01 8.38 -6.96
CA PRO A 42 -9.28 9.72 -7.48
C PRO A 42 -8.47 10.82 -6.77
N ASN A 43 -7.80 10.49 -5.65
CA ASN A 43 -7.03 11.42 -4.83
C ASN A 43 -5.53 11.39 -5.11
N ARG A 44 -5.02 10.43 -5.91
CA ARG A 44 -3.58 10.21 -6.11
C ARG A 44 -2.81 11.48 -6.49
N ASN A 45 -3.40 12.33 -7.34
CA ASN A 45 -2.75 13.57 -7.78
C ASN A 45 -2.52 14.53 -6.60
N HIS A 46 -3.52 14.63 -5.71
CA HIS A 46 -3.43 15.45 -4.53
C HIS A 46 -2.40 14.88 -3.54
N CYS A 47 -2.47 13.58 -3.23
CA CYS A 47 -1.51 12.92 -2.33
C CYS A 47 -0.06 13.06 -2.84
N TYR A 48 0.19 12.81 -4.12
CA TYR A 48 1.52 12.96 -4.71
C TYR A 48 2.03 14.40 -4.61
N SER A 49 1.17 15.41 -4.78
CA SER A 49 1.55 16.82 -4.61
C SER A 49 1.94 17.19 -3.17
N LEU A 50 1.46 16.42 -2.19
CA LEU A 50 1.83 16.56 -0.78
C LEU A 50 3.09 15.76 -0.42
N GLY A 51 3.67 15.02 -1.37
CA GLY A 51 4.78 14.10 -1.13
C GLY A 51 4.34 12.85 -0.37
N GLN A 52 3.17 12.31 -0.70
CA GLN A 52 2.60 11.13 -0.05
C GLN A 52 2.26 10.04 -1.06
N ALA A 53 2.54 8.78 -0.76
CA ALA A 53 2.14 7.64 -1.57
C ALA A 53 1.80 6.43 -0.70
N THR A 54 0.94 5.55 -1.21
CA THR A 54 0.57 4.28 -0.58
C THR A 54 1.09 3.12 -1.42
N PHE A 55 2.12 2.45 -0.93
CA PHE A 55 2.76 1.31 -1.55
C PHE A 55 1.96 0.04 -1.28
N LEU A 56 1.77 -0.77 -2.32
CA LEU A 56 1.21 -2.11 -2.21
C LEU A 56 2.36 -3.10 -2.36
N ILE A 57 2.83 -3.66 -1.25
CA ILE A 57 3.91 -4.65 -1.24
C ILE A 57 3.35 -6.07 -1.41
N MET A 58 4.24 -6.99 -1.76
CA MET A 58 4.01 -8.40 -2.01
C MET A 58 3.20 -8.70 -3.28
N GLY A 59 3.27 -7.80 -4.26
CA GLY A 59 2.60 -7.89 -5.56
C GLY A 59 1.24 -7.20 -5.62
N ASP A 60 0.51 -7.46 -6.71
CA ASP A 60 -0.81 -6.88 -7.01
C ASP A 60 -1.96 -7.90 -6.93
N THR A 61 -1.65 -9.14 -6.54
CA THR A 61 -2.59 -10.26 -6.52
C THR A 61 -2.71 -10.84 -5.11
N CYS A 62 -3.93 -10.91 -4.61
CA CYS A 62 -4.26 -11.29 -3.23
C CYS A 62 -4.72 -12.75 -3.13
N THR A 63 -4.37 -13.43 -2.02
CA THR A 63 -4.90 -14.76 -1.67
C THR A 63 -6.39 -14.73 -1.36
N ARG A 64 -6.92 -13.56 -0.99
CA ARG A 64 -8.30 -13.35 -0.57
C ARG A 64 -9.06 -12.49 -1.57
N ASN A 65 -10.39 -12.58 -1.54
CA ASN A 65 -11.29 -11.90 -2.48
C ASN A 65 -12.38 -11.09 -1.75
N CYS A 66 -11.98 -10.03 -1.06
CA CYS A 66 -12.92 -9.12 -0.40
C CYS A 66 -13.83 -8.44 -1.43
N LYS A 67 -15.15 -8.58 -1.30
CA LYS A 67 -16.15 -8.16 -2.32
C LYS A 67 -16.11 -6.66 -2.69
N PHE A 68 -15.54 -5.82 -1.83
CA PHE A 68 -15.39 -4.38 -2.05
C PHE A 68 -14.02 -3.98 -2.61
N CYS A 69 -13.04 -4.89 -2.54
CA CYS A 69 -11.65 -4.59 -2.89
C CYS A 69 -11.47 -4.57 -4.41
N ALA A 70 -10.69 -3.61 -4.90
CA ALA A 70 -10.38 -3.47 -6.32
C ALA A 70 -9.13 -4.26 -6.75
N ILE A 71 -8.36 -4.79 -5.79
CA ILE A 71 -7.15 -5.57 -6.02
C ILE A 71 -7.55 -6.95 -6.53
N HIS A 72 -6.78 -7.46 -7.50
CA HIS A 72 -7.04 -8.77 -8.09
C HIS A 72 -6.83 -9.89 -7.06
N SER A 73 -7.65 -10.94 -7.14
CA SER A 73 -7.47 -12.18 -6.38
C SER A 73 -7.20 -13.32 -7.34
N GLY A 74 -6.17 -14.13 -7.09
CA GLY A 74 -5.75 -15.17 -8.03
C GLY A 74 -4.46 -15.86 -7.62
N ASP A 75 -3.79 -16.45 -8.62
CA ASP A 75 -2.50 -17.12 -8.43
C ASP A 75 -1.41 -16.10 -8.10
N ILE A 76 -0.65 -16.35 -7.04
CA ILE A 76 0.31 -15.40 -6.49
C ILE A 76 1.72 -15.74 -6.92
N GLU A 77 2.50 -14.71 -7.22
CA GLU A 77 3.91 -14.84 -7.55
C GLU A 77 4.77 -15.07 -6.29
N LYS A 78 5.98 -15.58 -6.54
CA LYS A 78 6.96 -15.74 -5.46
C LYS A 78 7.29 -14.36 -4.87
N LEU A 79 7.30 -14.28 -3.55
CA LEU A 79 7.69 -13.06 -2.83
C LEU A 79 9.10 -12.62 -3.25
N ASP A 80 9.22 -11.36 -3.69
CA ASP A 80 10.51 -10.79 -4.11
C ASP A 80 11.24 -10.20 -2.90
N PRO A 81 12.37 -10.79 -2.46
CA PRO A 81 13.11 -10.29 -1.30
C PRO A 81 13.72 -8.89 -1.49
N ASN A 82 13.83 -8.38 -2.71
CA ASN A 82 14.41 -7.06 -2.99
C ASN A 82 13.37 -5.93 -3.03
N GLU A 83 12.07 -6.25 -3.00
CA GLU A 83 10.99 -5.25 -3.01
C GLU A 83 11.14 -4.19 -1.90
N PRO A 84 11.47 -4.53 -0.63
CA PRO A 84 11.64 -3.55 0.44
C PRO A 84 12.68 -2.48 0.12
N THR A 85 13.79 -2.90 -0.48
CA THR A 85 14.87 -1.99 -0.90
C THR A 85 14.41 -1.08 -2.03
N ARG A 86 13.66 -1.59 -3.02
CA ARG A 86 13.12 -0.77 -4.11
C ARG A 86 12.10 0.25 -3.61
N VAL A 87 11.21 -0.16 -2.70
CA VAL A 87 10.25 0.77 -2.05
C VAL A 87 11.00 1.91 -1.36
N ALA A 88 12.02 1.60 -0.55
CA ALA A 88 12.82 2.62 0.14
C ALA A 88 13.57 3.54 -0.84
N GLN A 89 14.07 3.02 -1.96
CA GLN A 89 14.69 3.82 -3.02
C GLN A 89 13.68 4.78 -3.66
N VAL A 90 12.46 4.33 -3.94
CA VAL A 90 11.38 5.18 -4.47
C VAL A 90 11.03 6.29 -3.48
N VAL A 91 10.87 5.95 -2.20
CA VAL A 91 10.59 6.93 -1.13
C VAL A 91 11.64 8.04 -1.12
N LYS A 92 12.93 7.66 -1.19
CA LYS A 92 14.06 8.59 -1.24
C LYS A 92 14.08 9.43 -2.52
N GLU A 93 13.91 8.80 -3.69
CA GLU A 93 13.98 9.48 -4.99
C GLU A 93 12.88 10.53 -5.14
N LEU A 94 11.66 10.17 -4.72
CA LEU A 94 10.50 11.05 -4.75
C LEU A 94 10.46 12.04 -3.58
N LYS A 95 11.38 11.90 -2.62
CA LYS A 95 11.45 12.73 -1.39
C LYS A 95 10.12 12.78 -0.67
N LEU A 96 9.49 11.61 -0.50
CA LEU A 96 8.19 11.53 0.15
C LEU A 96 8.31 11.97 1.62
N LYS A 97 7.37 12.81 2.04
CA LYS A 97 7.24 13.23 3.44
C LYS A 97 6.53 12.17 4.28
N TYR A 98 5.67 11.39 3.63
CA TYR A 98 4.88 10.35 4.29
C TYR A 98 4.68 9.16 3.36
N ALA A 99 4.99 7.95 3.82
CA ALA A 99 4.79 6.71 3.09
C ALA A 99 3.81 5.84 3.86
N VAL A 100 2.73 5.41 3.19
CA VAL A 100 1.84 4.38 3.72
C VAL A 100 2.25 3.05 3.08
N ILE A 101 2.51 2.03 3.88
CA ILE A 101 2.85 0.68 3.41
C ILE A 101 1.66 -0.23 3.71
N THR A 102 1.11 -0.85 2.68
CA THR A 102 0.06 -1.88 2.79
C THR A 102 0.43 -3.05 1.91
N SER A 103 -0.21 -4.20 2.10
CA SER A 103 0.05 -5.38 1.29
C SER A 103 -1.23 -5.99 0.75
N VAL A 104 -1.07 -6.86 -0.24
CA VAL A 104 -2.01 -7.95 -0.44
C VAL A 104 -1.93 -8.94 0.72
N THR A 105 -2.96 -9.75 0.92
CA THR A 105 -2.88 -10.85 1.89
C THR A 105 -2.09 -12.01 1.29
N ARG A 106 -1.15 -12.55 2.08
CA ARG A 106 -0.25 -13.65 1.71
C ARG A 106 -0.43 -14.84 2.66
N ASP A 107 -1.58 -15.51 2.58
CA ASP A 107 -1.84 -16.72 3.38
C ASP A 107 -0.93 -17.90 2.98
N ASP A 108 -0.17 -17.79 1.89
CA ASP A 108 0.79 -18.79 1.40
C ASP A 108 2.14 -18.79 2.14
N ILE A 109 2.47 -17.72 2.87
CA ILE A 109 3.72 -17.61 3.64
C ILE A 109 3.44 -17.68 5.16
N PRO A 110 4.28 -18.38 5.95
CA PRO A 110 3.96 -18.69 7.34
C PRO A 110 3.74 -17.49 8.27
N ASP A 111 4.38 -16.36 8.01
CA ASP A 111 4.29 -15.13 8.83
C ASP A 111 3.30 -14.10 8.24
N GLY A 112 2.55 -14.48 7.21
CA GLY A 112 1.62 -13.59 6.50
C GLY A 112 2.30 -12.36 5.86
N GLY A 113 3.62 -12.34 5.74
CA GLY A 113 4.41 -11.23 5.22
C GLY A 113 4.86 -10.21 6.24
N ALA A 114 4.71 -10.47 7.55
CA ALA A 114 5.13 -9.58 8.62
C ALA A 114 6.61 -9.19 8.52
N ASN A 115 7.53 -10.13 8.25
CA ASN A 115 8.94 -9.79 8.08
C ASN A 115 9.18 -8.86 6.88
N HIS A 116 8.32 -8.95 5.85
CA HIS A 116 8.44 -8.11 4.66
C HIS A 116 8.01 -6.66 4.92
N PHE A 117 6.97 -6.46 5.75
CA PHE A 117 6.63 -5.15 6.29
C PHE A 117 7.79 -4.59 7.13
N ALA A 118 8.30 -5.39 8.07
CA ALA A 118 9.39 -4.99 8.95
C ALA A 118 10.64 -4.55 8.16
N GLU A 119 11.08 -5.36 7.20
CA GLU A 119 12.22 -5.02 6.34
C GLU A 119 11.94 -3.74 5.54
N THR A 120 10.71 -3.52 5.05
CA THR A 120 10.35 -2.30 4.32
C THR A 120 10.45 -1.06 5.20
N ILE A 121 9.96 -1.11 6.44
CA ILE A 121 10.09 -0.02 7.40
C ILE A 121 11.57 0.28 7.65
N CYS A 122 12.36 -0.75 7.98
CA CYS A 122 13.79 -0.63 8.25
C CYS A 122 14.53 0.05 7.09
N ARG A 123 14.33 -0.42 5.86
CA ARG A 123 14.97 0.18 4.66
C ARG A 123 14.56 1.63 4.41
N ILE A 124 13.29 1.97 4.63
CA ILE A 124 12.84 3.36 4.49
C ILE A 124 13.53 4.23 5.53
N ARG A 125 13.60 3.80 6.80
CA ARG A 125 14.28 4.55 7.87
C ARG A 125 15.77 4.73 7.59
N GLU A 126 16.45 3.71 7.07
CA GLU A 126 17.87 3.79 6.68
C GLU A 126 18.10 4.85 5.58
N LEU A 127 17.23 4.90 4.58
CA LEU A 127 17.42 5.74 3.40
C LEU A 127 16.76 7.13 3.49
N SER A 128 15.75 7.28 4.32
CA SER A 128 14.89 8.47 4.45
C SER A 128 14.39 8.62 5.89
N PRO A 129 15.29 8.94 6.86
CA PRO A 129 14.97 8.94 8.29
C PRO A 129 13.89 9.95 8.68
N ASP A 130 13.72 11.02 7.90
CA ASP A 130 12.71 12.06 8.16
C ASP A 130 11.32 11.75 7.58
N THR A 131 11.17 10.67 6.80
CA THR A 131 9.88 10.29 6.21
C THR A 131 9.00 9.63 7.27
N GLY A 132 7.77 10.14 7.42
CA GLY A 132 6.76 9.48 8.25
C GLY A 132 6.29 8.17 7.62
N ILE A 133 6.10 7.13 8.42
CA ILE A 133 5.73 5.78 7.98
C ILE A 133 4.43 5.35 8.67
N GLU A 134 3.39 5.15 7.89
CA GLU A 134 2.17 4.44 8.31
C GLU A 134 2.18 3.03 7.72
N ILE A 135 1.74 2.06 8.49
CA ILE A 135 1.42 0.73 7.97
C ILE A 135 -0.06 0.45 8.05
N LEU A 136 -0.61 -0.13 6.99
CA LEU A 136 -1.95 -0.70 6.94
C LEU A 136 -1.81 -2.20 6.69
N VAL A 137 -2.00 -2.98 7.76
CA VAL A 137 -1.69 -4.42 7.73
C VAL A 137 -2.92 -5.29 7.49
N PRO A 138 -2.75 -6.50 6.92
CA PRO A 138 -3.77 -7.53 7.01
C PRO A 138 -3.97 -7.99 8.46
N ASP A 139 -4.91 -8.88 8.70
CA ASP A 139 -5.20 -9.41 10.04
C ASP A 139 -4.12 -10.37 10.59
N PHE A 140 -3.17 -10.81 9.75
CA PHE A 140 -2.20 -11.88 10.05
C PHE A 140 -2.85 -13.14 10.66
N LEU A 141 -4.13 -13.38 10.38
CA LEU A 141 -4.95 -14.41 11.04
C LEU A 141 -4.90 -14.37 12.58
N GLY A 142 -4.61 -13.21 13.16
CA GLY A 142 -4.46 -13.03 14.61
C GLY A 142 -3.12 -13.51 15.19
N ASP A 143 -2.08 -13.72 14.37
CA ASP A 143 -0.76 -14.08 14.87
C ASP A 143 -0.08 -12.91 15.60
N GLU A 144 -0.01 -13.00 16.93
CA GLU A 144 0.64 -12.01 17.79
C GLU A 144 2.14 -11.86 17.52
N LYS A 145 2.82 -12.91 17.04
CA LYS A 145 4.25 -12.83 16.68
C LYS A 145 4.43 -12.02 15.42
N ALA A 146 3.62 -12.29 14.38
CA ALA A 146 3.61 -11.50 13.16
C ALA A 146 3.33 -10.02 13.46
N LEU A 147 2.35 -9.74 14.33
CA LEU A 147 2.05 -8.39 14.81
C LEU A 147 3.27 -7.76 15.52
N SER A 148 3.90 -8.48 16.45
CA SER A 148 5.06 -7.99 17.20
C SER A 148 6.24 -7.66 16.27
N THR A 149 6.52 -8.53 15.30
CA THR A 149 7.58 -8.33 14.30
C THR A 149 7.44 -6.98 13.58
N VAL A 150 6.22 -6.60 13.23
CA VAL A 150 6.00 -5.32 12.54
C VAL A 150 6.06 -4.13 13.50
N LEU A 151 5.53 -4.27 14.72
CA LEU A 151 5.53 -3.22 15.73
C LEU A 151 6.95 -2.89 16.25
N ASP A 152 7.82 -3.89 16.34
CA ASP A 152 9.21 -3.73 16.79
C ASP A 152 10.01 -2.76 15.91
N GLU A 153 9.64 -2.64 14.62
CA GLU A 153 10.24 -1.67 13.68
C GLU A 153 9.72 -0.24 13.84
N SER A 154 8.84 0.03 14.82
CA SER A 154 8.40 1.37 15.23
C SER A 154 7.84 2.23 14.07
N PRO A 155 6.77 1.79 13.36
CA PRO A 155 6.04 2.65 12.43
C PRO A 155 5.42 3.84 13.19
N ASP A 156 5.29 4.99 12.54
CA ASP A 156 4.70 6.19 13.16
C ASP A 156 3.18 6.02 13.39
N VAL A 157 2.51 5.27 12.51
CA VAL A 157 1.10 4.91 12.63
C VAL A 157 0.92 3.43 12.30
N PHE A 158 0.24 2.72 13.18
CA PHE A 158 -0.24 1.37 12.94
C PHE A 158 -1.73 1.42 12.60
N ASN A 159 -2.11 0.86 11.45
CA ASN A 159 -3.48 0.88 10.94
C ASN A 159 -3.93 -0.54 10.55
N HIS A 160 -5.20 -0.82 10.82
CA HIS A 160 -5.91 -2.02 10.38
C HIS A 160 -7.39 -1.66 10.20
N ASN A 161 -7.92 -1.91 9.01
CA ASN A 161 -9.32 -1.59 8.72
C ASN A 161 -10.23 -2.76 9.10
N VAL A 162 -11.25 -2.47 9.89
CA VAL A 162 -12.40 -3.38 10.12
C VAL A 162 -13.44 -3.33 9.00
N GLU A 163 -13.35 -2.30 8.14
CA GLU A 163 -14.11 -2.07 6.90
C GLU A 163 -15.63 -1.86 7.03
N THR A 164 -16.34 -2.71 7.77
CA THR A 164 -17.81 -2.67 7.85
C THR A 164 -18.33 -3.15 9.21
N ILE A 165 -19.64 -3.03 9.41
CA ILE A 165 -20.32 -3.50 10.62
C ILE A 165 -20.43 -5.04 10.64
N PRO A 166 -20.53 -5.68 11.83
CA PRO A 166 -20.57 -7.14 11.95
C PRO A 166 -21.64 -7.82 11.09
N ARG A 167 -22.83 -7.22 10.96
CA ARG A 167 -23.94 -7.78 10.16
C ARG A 167 -23.62 -7.88 8.67
N LEU A 168 -22.61 -7.18 8.16
CA LEU A 168 -22.24 -7.12 6.75
C LEU A 168 -20.83 -7.67 6.48
N TYR A 169 -20.17 -8.25 7.49
CA TYR A 169 -18.77 -8.65 7.38
C TYR A 169 -18.57 -9.97 6.62
N ASP A 170 -19.47 -10.94 6.82
CA ASP A 170 -19.41 -12.28 6.22
C ASP A 170 -19.97 -12.35 4.77
#